data_AF-A0A962ZIU3-F1
#
_entry.id   AF-A0A962ZIU3-F1
#
_cell.length_a   1.000
_cell.length_b   1.000
_cell.length_c   1.000
_cell.angle_alpha   90.00
_cell.angle_beta   90.00
_cell.angle_gamma   90.00
#
_symmetry.space_group_name_H-M   'P 1'
#
loop_
_entity.id
_entity.type
_entity.pdbx_description
1 polymer ?
#
loop_
_entity_poly.entity_id
_entity_poly.type
_entity_poly.pdbx_seq_one_letter_code
_entity_poly.pdbx_strand_id
1 'polypeptide(L)'
;MTQVSPETGLSLDSAGTLLAAAQTLLAQGAAHIRQNSLIDGAVSPGKLDAQQLVSYELAVSWSECTAARFLLNHAARLQASNPDPFVERLAMLFCAEVVTESLQRLRLRPAAYGLTLQSINTLVEEAPAALFLETQLAPENIEALGWEILERNGDLGPDLLGEHHSMMRDTFRRFADDVVAPLAEEVHRQDLDIPDEILEPLKEMGLFGLSIPESYGGLQADDKEDTLGMIVVTEELSRGSLGAAGSLITRPEILSRALLKAGTEKQKQQWLGQLAVGDPLCAVAVTEPNYGSDVAGVRLRATQVDGGWMLNGAKTWCTFAGKA
;
A
#
# COMPACT_ATOMS: atom_id res chain seq x y z
N MET A 1 -37.16 14.54 -21.56
CA MET A 1 -37.06 13.80 -20.30
C MET A 1 -37.78 12.47 -20.47
N THR A 2 -37.09 11.52 -21.07
CA THR A 2 -37.52 10.13 -21.17
C THR A 2 -36.95 9.42 -19.96
N GLN A 3 -37.81 8.91 -19.08
CA GLN A 3 -37.40 8.05 -17.98
C GLN A 3 -36.79 6.78 -18.56
N VAL A 4 -35.47 6.65 -18.44
CA VAL A 4 -34.74 5.41 -18.69
C VAL A 4 -35.11 4.46 -17.55
N SER A 5 -35.65 3.28 -17.88
CA SER A 5 -35.85 2.21 -16.90
C SER A 5 -34.51 1.84 -16.26
N PRO A 6 -34.45 1.41 -14.99
CA PRO A 6 -33.18 1.04 -14.37
C PRO A 6 -32.59 -0.15 -15.14
N GLU A 7 -31.58 0.09 -15.97
CA GLU A 7 -30.88 -0.96 -16.70
C GLU A 7 -30.21 -1.89 -15.69
N THR A 8 -30.64 -3.13 -15.65
CA THR A 8 -30.29 -4.16 -14.66
C THR A 8 -28.82 -4.62 -14.72
N GLY A 9 -27.93 -3.85 -15.36
CA GLY A 9 -26.51 -4.19 -15.55
C GLY A 9 -25.50 -3.14 -15.04
N LEU A 10 -25.93 -1.96 -14.60
CA LEU A 10 -25.03 -0.85 -14.23
C LEU A 10 -25.15 -0.49 -12.75
N SER A 11 -24.47 -1.25 -11.88
CA SER A 11 -24.43 -1.00 -10.44
C SER A 11 -23.14 -1.48 -9.79
N LEU A 12 -22.89 -1.07 -8.55
CA LEU A 12 -21.80 -1.62 -7.73
C LEU A 12 -21.95 -3.14 -7.55
N ASP A 13 -23.18 -3.65 -7.49
CA ASP A 13 -23.47 -5.08 -7.37
C ASP A 13 -23.11 -5.86 -8.65
N SER A 14 -23.42 -5.30 -9.82
CA SER A 14 -23.04 -5.93 -11.09
C SER A 14 -21.52 -5.92 -11.29
N ALA A 15 -20.86 -4.80 -10.97
CA ALA A 15 -19.40 -4.70 -10.93
C ALA A 15 -18.79 -5.77 -9.99
N GLY A 16 -19.34 -5.87 -8.77
CA GLY A 16 -18.89 -6.81 -7.77
C GLY A 16 -19.08 -8.27 -8.16
N THR A 17 -20.15 -8.58 -8.90
CA THR A 17 -20.44 -9.92 -9.45
C THR A 17 -19.45 -10.29 -10.54
N LEU A 18 -19.21 -9.39 -11.50
CA LEU A 18 -18.23 -9.61 -12.57
C LEU A 18 -16.81 -9.79 -12.02
N LEU A 19 -16.42 -8.95 -11.05
CA LEU A 19 -15.13 -9.06 -10.38
C LEU A 19 -14.96 -10.41 -9.66
N ALA A 20 -16.01 -10.90 -8.99
CA ALA A 20 -15.97 -12.20 -8.30
C ALA A 20 -15.79 -13.37 -9.30
N ALA A 21 -16.43 -13.28 -10.47
CA ALA A 21 -16.27 -14.27 -11.51
C ALA A 21 -14.86 -14.25 -12.13
N ALA A 22 -14.26 -13.07 -12.34
CA ALA A 22 -12.86 -12.95 -12.74
C ALA A 22 -11.91 -13.56 -11.69
N GLN A 23 -12.13 -13.27 -10.40
CA GLN A 23 -11.37 -13.87 -9.29
C GLN A 23 -11.51 -15.40 -9.24
N THR A 24 -12.64 -15.95 -9.66
CA THR A 24 -12.83 -17.40 -9.76
C THR A 24 -11.88 -18.02 -10.79
N LEU A 25 -11.70 -17.39 -11.95
CA LEU A 25 -10.72 -17.83 -12.96
C LEU A 25 -9.28 -17.69 -12.46
N LEU A 26 -8.95 -16.59 -11.76
CA LEU A 26 -7.63 -16.41 -11.13
C LEU A 26 -7.36 -17.50 -10.07
N ALA A 27 -8.36 -17.85 -9.26
CA ALA A 27 -8.24 -18.90 -8.25
C ALA A 27 -8.02 -20.29 -8.89
N GLN A 28 -8.67 -20.57 -10.02
CA GLN A 28 -8.40 -21.78 -10.80
C GLN A 28 -6.96 -21.81 -11.33
N GLY A 29 -6.48 -20.68 -11.86
CA GLY A 29 -5.08 -20.49 -12.26
C GLY A 29 -4.10 -20.75 -11.12
N ALA A 30 -4.37 -20.20 -9.94
CA ALA A 30 -3.53 -20.38 -8.76
C ALA A 30 -3.53 -21.85 -8.29
N ALA A 31 -4.68 -22.52 -8.32
CA ALA A 31 -4.80 -23.95 -8.00
C ALA A 31 -4.00 -24.81 -9.00
N HIS A 32 -4.04 -24.48 -10.30
CA HIS A 32 -3.27 -25.17 -11.33
C HIS A 32 -1.76 -25.00 -11.12
N ILE A 33 -1.29 -23.78 -10.91
CA ILE A 33 0.14 -23.51 -10.61
C ILE A 33 0.56 -24.26 -9.34
N ARG A 34 -0.27 -24.22 -8.28
CA ARG A 34 -0.01 -24.96 -7.05
C ARG A 34 0.19 -26.43 -7.33
N GLN A 35 -0.75 -27.10 -8.01
CA GLN A 35 -0.65 -28.53 -8.34
C GLN A 35 0.65 -28.86 -9.10
N ASN A 36 1.04 -28.02 -10.06
CA ASN A 36 2.26 -28.20 -10.84
C ASN A 36 3.54 -27.84 -10.07
N SER A 37 3.43 -27.20 -8.92
CA SER A 37 4.56 -26.76 -8.09
C SER A 37 4.80 -27.66 -6.88
N LEU A 38 4.07 -28.77 -6.71
CA LEU A 38 4.25 -29.67 -5.56
C LEU A 38 5.33 -30.74 -5.78
N ILE A 39 6.01 -31.09 -4.69
CA ILE A 39 6.76 -32.33 -4.49
C ILE A 39 6.31 -32.90 -3.14
N ASP A 40 5.83 -34.15 -3.11
CA ASP A 40 5.35 -34.83 -1.90
C ASP A 40 4.33 -34.02 -1.06
N GLY A 41 3.48 -33.25 -1.75
CA GLY A 41 2.43 -32.42 -1.12
C GLY A 41 2.89 -31.05 -0.60
N ALA A 42 4.19 -30.75 -0.66
CA ALA A 42 4.75 -29.44 -0.30
C ALA A 42 5.10 -28.62 -1.55
N VAL A 43 5.02 -27.29 -1.46
CA VAL A 43 5.44 -26.40 -2.55
C VAL A 43 6.96 -26.49 -2.70
N SER A 44 7.41 -26.80 -3.91
CA SER A 44 8.82 -26.82 -4.28
C SER A 44 9.24 -25.46 -4.83
N PRO A 45 10.24 -24.77 -4.23
CA PRO A 45 10.72 -23.49 -4.73
C PRO A 45 11.15 -23.56 -6.19
N GLY A 46 11.94 -24.57 -6.58
CA GLY A 46 12.41 -24.70 -7.96
C GLY A 46 11.29 -24.94 -8.98
N LYS A 47 10.21 -25.65 -8.61
CA LYS A 47 9.06 -25.80 -9.51
C LYS A 47 8.21 -24.54 -9.59
N LEU A 48 8.07 -23.81 -8.49
CA LEU A 48 7.39 -22.51 -8.48
C LEU A 48 8.17 -21.48 -9.31
N ASP A 49 9.50 -21.46 -9.19
CA ASP A 49 10.38 -20.60 -10.00
C ASP A 49 10.26 -20.90 -11.50
N ALA A 50 10.11 -22.17 -11.89
CA ALA A 50 9.83 -22.52 -13.28
C ALA A 50 8.48 -21.98 -13.79
N GLN A 51 7.58 -21.60 -12.87
CA GLN A 51 6.27 -20.97 -13.13
C GLN A 51 6.28 -19.46 -12.80
N GLN A 52 7.46 -18.85 -12.62
CA GLN A 52 7.57 -17.47 -12.10
C GLN A 52 6.71 -16.46 -12.87
N LEU A 53 6.78 -16.46 -14.20
CA LEU A 53 6.00 -15.52 -15.03
C LEU A 53 4.50 -15.57 -14.75
N VAL A 54 3.92 -16.78 -14.78
CA VAL A 54 2.47 -16.97 -14.59
C VAL A 54 2.06 -16.76 -13.13
N SER A 55 2.92 -17.13 -12.18
CA SER A 55 2.66 -16.88 -10.76
C SER A 55 2.68 -15.39 -10.42
N TYR A 56 3.60 -14.63 -11.02
CA TYR A 56 3.68 -13.17 -10.89
C TYR A 56 2.44 -12.49 -11.45
N GLU A 57 2.01 -12.84 -12.67
CA GLU A 57 0.82 -12.24 -13.25
C GLU A 57 -0.45 -12.52 -12.46
N LEU A 58 -0.61 -13.75 -11.94
CA LEU A 58 -1.74 -14.04 -11.04
C LEU A 58 -1.66 -13.21 -9.76
N ALA A 59 -0.48 -13.04 -9.17
CA ALA A 59 -0.31 -12.23 -7.96
C ALA A 59 -0.68 -10.77 -8.19
N VAL A 60 -0.26 -10.20 -9.33
CA VAL A 60 -0.62 -8.83 -9.74
C VAL A 60 -2.13 -8.71 -9.97
N SER A 61 -2.73 -9.59 -10.78
CA SER A 61 -4.16 -9.57 -11.04
C SER A 61 -5.00 -9.78 -9.77
N TRP A 62 -4.54 -10.64 -8.85
CA TRP A 62 -5.21 -10.82 -7.57
C TRP A 62 -5.16 -9.56 -6.71
N SER A 63 -4.01 -8.86 -6.71
CA SER A 63 -3.82 -7.60 -5.98
C SER A 63 -4.70 -6.49 -6.54
N GLU A 64 -4.75 -6.34 -7.87
CA GLU A 64 -5.63 -5.39 -8.57
C GLU A 64 -7.11 -5.70 -8.30
N CYS A 65 -7.54 -6.96 -8.40
CA CYS A 65 -8.90 -7.37 -8.07
C CYS A 65 -9.26 -7.11 -6.60
N THR A 66 -8.28 -7.27 -5.70
CA THR A 66 -8.45 -6.94 -4.28
C THR A 66 -8.65 -5.42 -4.10
N ALA A 67 -7.86 -4.59 -4.78
CA ALA A 67 -8.03 -3.14 -4.78
C ALA A 67 -9.39 -2.72 -5.34
N ALA A 68 -9.83 -3.29 -6.46
CA ALA A 68 -11.14 -3.01 -7.05
C ALA A 68 -12.27 -3.38 -6.09
N ARG A 69 -12.15 -4.52 -5.40
CA ARG A 69 -13.11 -4.92 -4.35
C ARG A 69 -13.16 -3.90 -3.22
N PHE A 70 -12.02 -3.39 -2.77
CA PHE A 70 -11.97 -2.35 -1.74
C PHE A 70 -12.66 -1.06 -2.21
N LEU A 71 -12.42 -0.59 -3.43
CA LEU A 71 -13.07 0.62 -3.96
C LEU A 71 -14.58 0.45 -4.13
N LEU A 72 -15.05 -0.69 -4.63
CA LEU A 72 -16.48 -0.97 -4.71
C LEU A 72 -17.14 -0.99 -3.33
N ASN A 73 -16.51 -1.64 -2.35
CA ASN A 73 -17.00 -1.67 -0.98
C ASN A 73 -16.97 -0.28 -0.31
N HIS A 74 -15.95 0.53 -0.62
CA HIS A 74 -15.84 1.91 -0.16
C HIS A 74 -16.99 2.75 -0.68
N ALA A 75 -17.23 2.73 -2.00
CA ALA A 75 -18.34 3.42 -2.64
C ALA A 75 -19.70 2.98 -2.06
N ALA A 76 -19.91 1.67 -1.89
CA ALA A 76 -21.15 1.13 -1.31
C ALA A 76 -21.37 1.57 0.14
N ARG A 77 -20.30 1.72 0.94
CA ARG A 77 -20.42 2.24 2.32
C ARG A 77 -20.73 3.73 2.34
N LEU A 78 -20.14 4.51 1.44
CA LEU A 78 -20.43 5.93 1.31
C LEU A 78 -21.87 6.22 0.91
N GLN A 79 -22.51 5.35 0.11
CA GLN A 79 -23.93 5.49 -0.23
C GLN A 79 -24.82 5.64 1.01
N ALA A 80 -24.47 5.00 2.13
CA ALA A 80 -25.23 5.07 3.36
C ALA A 80 -24.91 6.29 4.24
N SER A 81 -23.72 6.88 4.12
CA SER A 81 -23.23 7.92 5.03
C SER A 81 -22.99 9.28 4.38
N ASN A 82 -22.38 9.32 3.20
CA ASN A 82 -22.04 10.53 2.46
C ASN A 82 -21.96 10.19 0.95
N PRO A 83 -23.13 10.06 0.28
CA PRO A 83 -23.18 9.57 -1.10
C PRO A 83 -22.54 10.58 -2.07
N ASP A 84 -21.61 10.10 -2.88
CA ASP A 84 -21.00 10.86 -3.98
C ASP A 84 -21.03 9.98 -5.25
N PRO A 85 -21.89 10.28 -6.25
CA PRO A 85 -22.01 9.52 -7.48
C PRO A 85 -20.70 9.39 -8.27
N PHE A 86 -19.78 10.35 -8.09
CA PHE A 86 -18.47 10.31 -8.72
C PHE A 86 -17.63 9.13 -8.23
N VAL A 87 -17.63 8.87 -6.93
CA VAL A 87 -16.87 7.77 -6.31
C VAL A 87 -17.37 6.42 -6.80
N GLU A 88 -18.69 6.28 -6.97
CA GLU A 88 -19.30 5.07 -7.53
C GLU A 88 -18.85 4.83 -8.97
N ARG A 89 -18.89 5.88 -9.80
CA ARG A 89 -18.47 5.80 -11.21
C ARG A 89 -16.98 5.50 -11.34
N LEU A 90 -16.12 6.10 -10.51
CA LEU A 90 -14.70 5.78 -10.45
C LEU A 90 -14.45 4.31 -10.06
N ALA A 91 -15.15 3.82 -9.03
CA ALA A 91 -15.00 2.44 -8.57
C ALA A 91 -15.46 1.43 -9.65
N MET A 92 -16.54 1.72 -10.37
CA MET A 92 -17.03 0.89 -11.47
C MET A 92 -16.09 0.91 -12.68
N LEU A 93 -15.56 2.08 -13.06
CA LEU A 93 -14.55 2.19 -14.12
C LEU A 93 -13.31 1.36 -13.77
N PHE A 94 -12.73 1.58 -12.59
CA PHE A 94 -11.53 0.84 -12.17
C PHE A 94 -11.79 -0.67 -12.11
N CYS A 95 -12.97 -1.09 -11.65
CA CYS A 95 -13.36 -2.50 -11.69
C CYS A 95 -13.39 -3.05 -13.13
N ALA A 96 -13.92 -2.30 -14.09
CA ALA A 96 -13.97 -2.72 -15.49
C ALA A 96 -12.57 -2.85 -16.10
N GLU A 97 -11.66 -1.91 -15.81
CA GLU A 97 -10.25 -1.97 -16.24
C GLU A 97 -9.55 -3.18 -15.64
N VAL A 98 -9.63 -3.37 -14.33
CA VAL A 98 -8.99 -4.49 -13.61
C VAL A 98 -9.48 -5.85 -14.13
N VAL A 99 -10.79 -6.01 -14.35
CA VAL A 99 -11.34 -7.24 -14.92
C VAL A 99 -10.77 -7.46 -16.32
N THR A 100 -10.79 -6.43 -17.16
CA THR A 100 -10.30 -6.53 -18.54
C THR A 100 -8.83 -6.92 -18.61
N GLU A 101 -7.97 -6.27 -17.83
CA GLU A 101 -6.55 -6.56 -17.77
C GLU A 101 -6.26 -7.96 -17.21
N SER A 102 -6.96 -8.36 -16.14
CA SER A 102 -6.82 -9.68 -15.53
C SER A 102 -7.17 -10.79 -16.55
N LEU A 103 -8.28 -10.64 -17.27
CA LEU A 103 -8.67 -11.59 -18.29
C LEU A 103 -7.71 -11.57 -19.49
N GLN A 104 -7.18 -10.41 -19.88
CA GLN A 104 -6.16 -10.32 -20.92
C GLN A 104 -4.91 -11.13 -20.56
N ARG A 105 -4.39 -10.99 -19.34
CA ARG A 105 -3.22 -11.77 -18.85
C ARG A 105 -3.50 -13.28 -18.91
N LEU A 106 -4.70 -13.71 -18.52
CA LEU A 106 -5.12 -15.11 -18.65
C LEU A 106 -5.21 -15.60 -20.10
N ARG A 107 -5.77 -14.78 -21.01
CA ARG A 107 -5.95 -15.11 -22.44
C ARG A 107 -4.65 -15.29 -23.20
N LEU A 108 -3.57 -14.64 -22.77
CA LEU A 108 -2.25 -14.78 -23.41
C LEU A 108 -1.70 -16.21 -23.29
N ARG A 109 -2.10 -16.97 -22.26
CA ARG A 109 -1.63 -18.35 -22.03
C ARG A 109 -2.58 -19.19 -21.17
N PRO A 110 -3.82 -19.43 -21.61
CA PRO A 110 -4.86 -20.07 -20.80
C PRO A 110 -4.43 -21.46 -20.29
N ALA A 111 -3.75 -22.25 -21.13
CA ALA A 111 -3.28 -23.59 -20.75
C ALA A 111 -2.28 -23.57 -19.58
N ALA A 112 -1.47 -22.51 -19.44
CA ALA A 112 -0.53 -22.37 -18.32
C ALA A 112 -1.23 -22.09 -16.98
N TYR A 113 -2.50 -21.70 -17.04
CA TYR A 113 -3.40 -21.52 -15.89
C TYR A 113 -4.39 -22.67 -15.74
N GLY A 114 -4.30 -23.74 -16.55
CA GLY A 114 -5.29 -24.82 -16.55
C GLY A 114 -6.68 -24.39 -17.06
N LEU A 115 -6.74 -23.31 -17.84
CA LEU A 115 -7.95 -22.74 -18.41
C LEU A 115 -8.02 -22.99 -19.92
N THR A 116 -9.18 -22.66 -20.51
CA THR A 116 -9.38 -22.60 -21.96
C THR A 116 -9.69 -21.17 -22.39
N LEU A 117 -9.46 -20.82 -23.66
CA LEU A 117 -9.92 -19.53 -24.18
C LEU A 117 -11.43 -19.40 -24.06
N GLN A 118 -12.17 -20.49 -24.28
CA GLN A 118 -13.63 -20.52 -24.15
C GLN A 118 -14.08 -20.13 -22.75
N SER A 119 -13.52 -20.77 -21.70
CA SER A 119 -13.89 -20.47 -20.31
C SER A 119 -13.61 -19.02 -19.90
N ILE A 120 -12.59 -18.38 -20.51
CA ILE A 120 -12.29 -16.97 -20.25
C ILE A 120 -13.24 -16.05 -21.02
N ASN A 121 -13.49 -16.33 -22.29
CA ASN A 121 -14.35 -15.48 -23.14
C ASN A 121 -15.82 -15.53 -22.69
N THR A 122 -16.32 -16.68 -22.24
CA THR A 122 -17.72 -16.82 -21.78
C THR A 122 -18.06 -15.79 -20.70
N LEU A 123 -17.12 -15.46 -19.81
CA LEU A 123 -17.36 -14.48 -18.74
C LEU A 123 -17.72 -13.08 -19.27
N VAL A 124 -17.12 -12.65 -20.38
CA VAL A 124 -17.34 -11.30 -20.93
C VAL A 124 -18.36 -11.28 -22.06
N GLU A 125 -18.74 -12.45 -22.58
CA GLU A 125 -19.78 -12.60 -23.60
C GLU A 125 -21.19 -12.64 -23.00
N GLU A 126 -21.33 -12.90 -21.69
CA GLU A 126 -22.62 -12.84 -21.00
C GLU A 126 -23.18 -11.41 -20.99
N ALA A 127 -24.46 -11.26 -21.38
CA ALA A 127 -25.06 -9.94 -21.64
C ALA A 127 -24.88 -8.90 -20.53
N PRO A 128 -25.03 -9.21 -19.22
CA PRO A 128 -24.81 -8.23 -18.15
C PRO A 128 -23.34 -7.79 -18.04
N ALA A 129 -22.40 -8.71 -18.23
CA ALA A 129 -20.97 -8.42 -18.18
C ALA A 129 -20.51 -7.61 -19.41
N ALA A 130 -20.97 -8.00 -20.60
CA ALA A 130 -20.70 -7.28 -21.84
C ALA A 130 -21.18 -5.83 -21.76
N LEU A 131 -22.43 -5.62 -21.35
CA LEU A 131 -23.01 -4.28 -21.20
C LEU A 131 -22.27 -3.43 -20.18
N PHE A 132 -21.91 -4.01 -19.02
CA PHE A 132 -21.15 -3.31 -17.99
C PHE A 132 -19.79 -2.84 -18.52
N LEU A 133 -19.02 -3.74 -19.15
CA LEU A 133 -17.71 -3.42 -19.68
C LEU A 133 -17.79 -2.39 -20.82
N GLU A 134 -18.72 -2.57 -21.75
CA GLU A 134 -18.93 -1.63 -22.86
C GLU A 134 -19.26 -0.23 -22.35
N THR A 135 -20.11 -0.13 -21.31
CA THR A 135 -20.51 1.16 -20.74
C THR A 135 -19.40 1.82 -19.96
N GLN A 136 -18.73 1.08 -19.06
CA GLN A 136 -17.70 1.66 -18.20
C GLN A 136 -16.46 2.07 -18.99
N LEU A 137 -16.07 1.27 -20.00
CA LEU A 137 -14.90 1.52 -20.83
C LEU A 137 -15.20 2.37 -22.07
N ALA A 138 -16.43 2.89 -22.21
CA ALA A 138 -16.78 3.80 -23.28
C ALA A 138 -15.90 5.07 -23.21
N PRO A 139 -15.33 5.54 -24.33
CA PRO A 139 -14.52 6.76 -24.37
C PRO A 139 -15.22 7.96 -23.72
N GLU A 140 -16.53 8.09 -23.94
CA GLU A 140 -17.34 9.18 -23.40
C GLU A 140 -17.45 9.11 -21.86
N ASN A 141 -17.49 7.91 -21.27
CA ASN A 141 -17.53 7.74 -19.82
C ASN A 141 -16.17 8.09 -19.19
N ILE A 142 -15.08 7.62 -19.79
CA ILE A 142 -13.71 7.90 -19.33
C ILE A 142 -13.42 9.40 -19.44
N GLU A 143 -13.78 10.03 -20.56
CA GLU A 143 -13.61 11.48 -20.76
C GLU A 143 -14.44 12.26 -19.72
N ALA A 144 -15.69 11.88 -19.48
CA ALA A 144 -16.53 12.55 -18.50
C ALA A 144 -15.94 12.48 -17.08
N LEU A 145 -15.40 11.33 -16.68
CA LEU A 145 -14.70 11.18 -15.39
C LEU A 145 -13.42 12.02 -15.34
N GLY A 146 -12.66 12.07 -16.44
CA GLY A 146 -11.45 12.89 -16.55
C GLY A 146 -11.74 14.38 -16.38
N TRP A 147 -12.79 14.90 -17.02
CA TRP A 147 -13.22 16.29 -16.85
C TRP A 147 -13.67 16.58 -15.41
N GLU A 148 -14.41 15.67 -14.80
CA GLU A 148 -14.86 15.83 -13.42
C GLU A 148 -13.69 15.85 -12.42
N ILE A 149 -12.63 15.04 -12.63
CA ILE A 149 -11.40 15.12 -11.82
C ILE A 149 -10.77 16.52 -11.90
N LEU A 150 -10.72 17.12 -13.10
CA LEU A 150 -10.16 18.45 -13.30
C LEU A 150 -11.02 19.53 -12.63
N GLU A 151 -12.35 19.46 -12.78
CA GLU A 151 -13.29 20.38 -12.14
C GLU A 151 -13.20 20.31 -10.61
N ARG A 152 -12.92 19.12 -10.07
CA ARG A 152 -12.70 18.87 -8.64
C ARG A 152 -11.29 19.20 -8.16
N ASN A 153 -10.41 19.70 -9.03
CA ASN A 153 -9.00 19.99 -8.72
C ASN A 153 -8.28 18.79 -8.06
N GLY A 154 -8.58 17.58 -8.55
CA GLY A 154 -8.01 16.34 -8.01
C GLY A 154 -8.66 15.79 -6.74
N ASP A 155 -9.72 16.41 -6.21
CA ASP A 155 -10.51 15.82 -5.12
C ASP A 155 -11.29 14.59 -5.62
N LEU A 156 -10.87 13.41 -5.12
CA LEU A 156 -11.46 12.13 -5.51
C LEU A 156 -12.74 11.77 -4.75
N GLY A 157 -13.25 12.67 -3.90
CA GLY A 157 -14.46 12.47 -3.12
C GLY A 157 -14.19 12.04 -1.68
N PRO A 158 -15.28 11.83 -0.91
CA PRO A 158 -15.17 11.58 0.52
C PRO A 158 -14.48 10.25 0.82
N ASP A 159 -13.78 10.23 1.95
CA ASP A 159 -13.24 9.01 2.56
C ASP A 159 -14.12 8.53 3.73
N LEU A 160 -13.66 7.47 4.41
CA LEU A 160 -14.33 6.88 5.58
C LEU A 160 -13.52 7.05 6.87
N LEU A 161 -12.61 8.04 6.93
CA LEU A 161 -11.85 8.35 8.12
C LEU A 161 -12.77 8.90 9.22
N GLY A 162 -12.44 8.57 10.47
CA GLY A 162 -13.05 9.22 11.63
C GLY A 162 -12.54 10.65 11.79
N GLU A 163 -13.27 11.47 12.55
CA GLU A 163 -12.95 12.87 12.80
C GLU A 163 -11.48 13.09 13.24
N HIS A 164 -10.99 12.25 14.16
CA HIS A 164 -9.61 12.28 14.63
C HIS A 164 -8.59 12.13 13.48
N HIS A 165 -8.74 11.11 12.63
CA HIS A 165 -7.82 10.87 11.51
C HIS A 165 -7.96 11.93 10.41
N SER A 166 -9.16 12.46 10.18
CA SER A 166 -9.37 13.61 9.28
C SER A 166 -8.66 14.86 9.78
N MET A 167 -8.71 15.14 11.09
CA MET A 167 -7.96 16.26 11.69
C MET A 167 -6.44 16.08 11.56
N MET A 168 -5.94 14.85 11.76
CA MET A 168 -4.52 14.53 11.52
C MET A 168 -4.15 14.81 10.07
N ARG A 169 -4.92 14.28 9.12
CA ARG A 169 -4.69 14.50 7.69
C ARG A 169 -4.63 15.97 7.34
N ASP A 170 -5.61 16.76 7.74
CA ASP A 170 -5.67 18.18 7.39
C ASP A 170 -4.51 18.97 8.02
N THR A 171 -4.03 18.56 9.19
CA THR A 171 -2.86 19.14 9.84
C THR A 171 -1.58 18.85 9.05
N PHE A 172 -1.35 17.59 8.68
CA PHE A 172 -0.13 17.21 7.97
C PHE A 172 -0.16 17.56 6.49
N ARG A 173 -1.35 17.69 5.89
CA ARG A 173 -1.51 18.26 4.56
C ARG A 173 -1.00 19.69 4.51
N ARG A 174 -1.45 20.53 5.46
CA ARG A 174 -0.95 21.92 5.59
C ARG A 174 0.55 21.95 5.84
N PHE A 175 1.07 21.13 6.75
CA PHE A 175 2.51 21.07 6.99
C PHE A 175 3.29 20.65 5.72
N ALA A 176 2.77 19.70 4.97
CA ALA A 176 3.37 19.28 3.71
C ALA A 176 3.34 20.39 2.65
N ASP A 177 2.25 21.14 2.53
CA ASP A 177 2.11 22.25 1.57
C ASP A 177 2.92 23.50 1.96
N ASP A 178 2.91 23.85 3.24
CA ASP A 178 3.46 25.11 3.73
C ASP A 178 4.96 25.02 4.06
N VAL A 179 5.46 23.82 4.41
CA VAL A 179 6.84 23.62 4.88
C VAL A 179 7.61 22.65 3.99
N VAL A 180 7.10 21.43 3.76
CA VAL A 180 7.86 20.38 3.09
C VAL A 180 8.03 20.65 1.59
N ALA A 181 6.93 20.86 0.87
CA ALA A 181 6.93 21.02 -0.59
C ALA A 181 7.77 22.22 -1.07
N PRO A 182 7.74 23.40 -0.41
CA PRO A 182 8.58 24.53 -0.79
C PRO A 182 10.08 24.27 -0.65
N LEU A 183 10.50 23.41 0.27
CA LEU A 183 11.90 23.08 0.53
C LEU A 183 12.42 21.89 -0.31
N ALA A 184 11.52 21.04 -0.82
CA ALA A 184 11.87 19.79 -1.48
C ALA A 184 12.77 19.95 -2.71
N GLU A 185 12.53 20.98 -3.53
CA GLU A 185 13.35 21.24 -4.72
C GLU A 185 14.78 21.64 -4.35
N GLU A 186 14.97 22.49 -3.35
CA GLU A 186 16.29 22.95 -2.91
C GLU A 186 17.09 21.79 -2.29
N VAL A 187 16.45 21.01 -1.41
CA VAL A 187 17.06 19.79 -0.83
C VAL A 187 17.60 18.88 -1.93
N HIS A 188 16.82 18.65 -2.99
CA HIS A 188 17.24 17.82 -4.11
C HIS A 188 18.37 18.46 -4.93
N ARG A 189 18.21 19.73 -5.33
CA ARG A 189 19.16 20.38 -6.25
C ARG A 189 20.53 20.65 -5.63
N GLN A 190 20.57 20.84 -4.31
CA GLN A 190 21.78 21.20 -3.59
C GLN A 190 22.37 20.02 -2.80
N ASP A 191 21.81 18.81 -2.92
CA ASP A 191 22.27 17.61 -2.19
C ASP A 191 22.36 17.83 -0.68
N LEU A 192 21.30 18.42 -0.11
CA LEU A 192 21.27 18.77 1.31
C LEU A 192 20.76 17.61 2.17
N ASP A 193 21.21 17.60 3.43
CA ASP A 193 20.49 16.90 4.49
C ASP A 193 19.07 17.49 4.66
N ILE A 194 18.21 16.75 5.37
CA ILE A 194 16.88 17.25 5.72
C ILE A 194 17.02 18.51 6.60
N PRO A 195 16.41 19.65 6.23
CA PRO A 195 16.50 20.89 6.99
C PRO A 195 15.86 20.81 8.37
N ASP A 196 16.39 21.60 9.32
CA ASP A 196 15.83 21.71 10.68
C ASP A 196 14.42 22.31 10.66
N GLU A 197 14.10 23.13 9.64
CA GLU A 197 12.76 23.66 9.36
C GLU A 197 11.72 22.56 9.14
N ILE A 198 12.14 21.36 8.74
CA ILE A 198 11.28 20.17 8.66
C ILE A 198 11.43 19.33 9.94
N LEU A 199 12.66 19.05 10.38
CA LEU A 199 12.91 18.12 11.50
C LEU A 199 12.38 18.62 12.84
N GLU A 200 12.66 19.85 13.21
CA GLU A 200 12.34 20.37 14.54
C GLU A 200 10.83 20.46 14.78
N PRO A 201 9.99 20.97 13.86
CA PRO A 201 8.54 20.92 14.03
C PRO A 201 8.00 19.49 14.19
N LEU A 202 8.55 18.50 13.47
CA LEU A 202 8.14 17.10 13.61
C LEU A 202 8.51 16.53 14.98
N LYS A 203 9.66 16.91 15.55
CA LYS A 203 10.04 16.56 16.92
C LYS A 203 9.15 17.24 17.95
N GLU A 204 8.89 18.54 17.80
CA GLU A 204 8.02 19.32 18.70
C GLU A 204 6.58 18.78 18.71
N MET A 205 6.08 18.31 17.56
CA MET A 205 4.78 17.63 17.44
C MET A 205 4.78 16.19 17.99
N GLY A 206 5.95 15.64 18.38
CA GLY A 206 6.09 14.28 18.91
C GLY A 206 5.94 13.18 17.85
N LEU A 207 6.09 13.49 16.56
CA LEU A 207 5.73 12.56 15.49
C LEU A 207 6.63 11.32 15.40
N PHE A 208 7.88 11.39 15.85
CA PHE A 208 8.74 10.20 15.94
C PHE A 208 8.21 9.18 16.97
N GLY A 209 7.37 9.63 17.91
CA GLY A 209 6.66 8.82 18.90
C GLY A 209 5.25 8.38 18.49
N LEU A 210 4.81 8.63 17.25
CA LEU A 210 3.42 8.37 16.86
C LEU A 210 2.99 6.89 16.99
N SER A 211 3.93 5.95 16.80
CA SER A 211 3.73 4.49 16.99
C SER A 211 4.31 3.95 18.31
N ILE A 212 4.58 4.82 19.27
CA ILE A 212 5.19 4.43 20.55
C ILE A 212 4.15 4.62 21.65
N PRO A 213 3.96 3.63 22.56
CA PRO A 213 2.98 3.77 23.63
C PRO A 213 3.28 4.95 24.56
N GLU A 214 2.24 5.59 25.08
CA GLU A 214 2.32 6.70 26.04
C GLU A 214 3.17 6.35 27.27
N SER A 215 3.09 5.10 27.77
CA SER A 215 3.91 4.61 28.88
C SER A 215 5.42 4.63 28.61
N TYR A 216 5.83 4.79 27.35
CA TYR A 216 7.21 4.95 26.92
C TYR A 216 7.52 6.35 26.35
N GLY A 217 6.61 7.31 26.52
CA GLY A 217 6.78 8.70 26.07
C GLY A 217 6.41 8.96 24.61
N GLY A 218 5.65 8.07 23.97
CA GLY A 218 5.08 8.32 22.64
C GLY A 218 3.65 8.85 22.69
N LEU A 219 2.96 8.79 21.54
CA LEU A 219 1.58 9.30 21.36
C LEU A 219 0.54 8.20 21.16
N GLN A 220 0.97 6.94 21.01
CA GLN A 220 0.05 5.83 20.80
C GLN A 220 -0.57 5.43 22.14
N ALA A 221 -1.88 5.21 22.17
CA ALA A 221 -2.54 4.63 23.34
C ALA A 221 -1.88 3.29 23.73
N ASP A 222 -1.71 3.06 25.04
CA ASP A 222 -1.04 1.87 25.55
C ASP A 222 -1.77 0.56 25.22
N ASP A 223 -3.09 0.61 25.09
CA ASP A 223 -3.97 -0.54 24.88
C ASP A 223 -4.41 -0.74 23.43
N LYS A 224 -4.04 0.17 22.52
CA LYS A 224 -4.51 0.16 21.15
C LYS A 224 -3.48 0.70 20.15
N GLU A 225 -3.23 -0.08 19.11
CA GLU A 225 -2.42 0.35 17.97
C GLU A 225 -3.20 1.36 17.10
N ASP A 226 -2.52 2.41 16.62
CA ASP A 226 -3.07 3.37 15.64
C ASP A 226 -2.31 3.33 14.31
N THR A 227 -2.38 2.20 13.62
CA THR A 227 -1.81 2.04 12.27
C THR A 227 -2.40 3.06 11.28
N LEU A 228 -3.69 3.40 11.42
CA LEU A 228 -4.36 4.31 10.50
C LEU A 228 -3.83 5.74 10.66
N GLY A 229 -3.56 6.17 11.89
CA GLY A 229 -2.86 7.43 12.16
C GLY A 229 -1.52 7.48 11.43
N MET A 230 -0.68 6.44 11.57
CA MET A 230 0.60 6.37 10.85
C MET A 230 0.45 6.46 9.33
N ILE A 231 -0.52 5.75 8.76
CA ILE A 231 -0.78 5.78 7.30
C ILE A 231 -1.12 7.19 6.86
N VAL A 232 -2.09 7.83 7.52
CA VAL A 232 -2.55 9.19 7.17
C VAL A 232 -1.42 10.21 7.24
N VAL A 233 -0.62 10.19 8.31
CA VAL A 233 0.52 11.13 8.43
C VAL A 233 1.59 10.85 7.38
N THR A 234 1.92 9.58 7.16
CA THR A 234 2.95 9.20 6.18
C THR A 234 2.54 9.57 4.76
N GLU A 235 1.26 9.39 4.39
CA GLU A 235 0.73 9.78 3.08
C GLU A 235 0.87 11.29 2.85
N GLU A 236 0.41 12.12 3.79
CA GLU A 236 0.45 13.58 3.62
C GLU A 236 1.89 14.13 3.62
N LEU A 237 2.78 13.63 4.48
CA LEU A 237 4.20 14.01 4.45
C LEU A 237 4.89 13.57 3.16
N SER A 238 4.58 12.37 2.66
CA SER A 238 5.15 11.85 1.42
C SER A 238 4.67 12.61 0.19
N ARG A 239 3.44 13.15 0.23
CA ARG A 239 2.89 14.02 -0.81
C ARG A 239 3.70 15.31 -0.95
N GLY A 240 4.20 15.87 0.15
CA GLY A 240 5.14 17.00 0.12
C GLY A 240 6.51 16.59 -0.40
N SER A 241 7.12 15.57 0.24
CA SER A 241 8.34 14.92 -0.24
C SER A 241 8.62 13.64 0.53
N LEU A 242 8.68 12.50 -0.18
CA LEU A 242 9.05 11.21 0.41
C LEU A 242 10.45 11.23 1.04
N GLY A 243 11.40 11.90 0.39
CA GLY A 243 12.80 11.94 0.80
C GLY A 243 13.06 12.91 1.95
N ALA A 244 12.37 14.06 1.96
CA ALA A 244 12.58 15.09 2.97
C ALA A 244 11.68 14.92 4.21
N ALA A 245 10.51 14.29 4.09
CA ALA A 245 9.56 14.18 5.21
C ALA A 245 8.96 12.78 5.38
N GLY A 246 8.40 12.19 4.31
CA GLY A 246 7.59 10.97 4.41
C GLY A 246 8.31 9.78 5.08
N SER A 247 9.60 9.60 4.81
CA SER A 247 10.38 8.48 5.34
C SER A 247 10.84 8.65 6.80
N LEU A 248 10.70 9.84 7.39
CA LEU A 248 11.26 10.17 8.73
C LEU A 248 10.61 9.35 9.84
N ILE A 249 9.28 9.27 9.84
CA ILE A 249 8.50 8.67 10.94
C ILE A 249 8.35 7.15 10.79
N THR A 250 8.54 6.60 9.58
CA THR A 250 8.47 5.16 9.34
C THR A 250 9.66 4.42 9.96
N ARG A 251 10.83 5.07 10.07
CA ARG A 251 12.04 4.47 10.67
C ARG A 251 11.85 4.14 12.16
N PRO A 252 11.47 5.10 13.04
CA PRO A 252 11.22 4.81 14.45
C PRO A 252 10.03 3.86 14.64
N GLU A 253 9.01 3.90 13.77
CA GLU A 253 7.91 2.91 13.80
C GLU A 253 8.42 1.47 13.62
N ILE A 254 9.30 1.21 12.65
CA ILE A 254 9.85 -0.13 12.41
C ILE A 254 10.62 -0.62 13.65
N LEU A 255 11.44 0.25 14.26
CA LEU A 255 12.23 -0.11 15.44
C LEU A 255 11.36 -0.26 16.69
N SER A 256 10.36 0.60 16.88
CA SER A 256 9.45 0.52 18.02
C SER A 256 8.67 -0.79 17.99
N ARG A 257 8.14 -1.18 16.82
CA ARG A 257 7.45 -2.46 16.63
C ARG A 257 8.35 -3.66 16.95
N ALA A 258 9.61 -3.62 16.54
CA ALA A 258 10.58 -4.68 16.86
C ALA A 258 10.85 -4.78 18.37
N LEU A 259 11.04 -3.64 19.05
CA LEU A 259 11.28 -3.57 20.49
C LEU A 259 10.04 -3.97 21.31
N LEU A 260 8.85 -3.53 20.93
CA LEU A 260 7.60 -3.90 21.59
C LEU A 260 7.33 -5.40 21.49
N LYS A 261 7.60 -5.98 20.31
CA LYS A 261 7.36 -7.40 20.04
C LYS A 261 8.37 -8.33 20.72
N ALA A 262 9.65 -7.97 20.73
CA ALA A 262 10.73 -8.90 21.10
C ALA A 262 11.77 -8.35 22.08
N GLY A 263 11.71 -7.06 22.42
CA GLY A 263 12.62 -6.44 23.38
C GLY A 263 12.33 -6.88 24.82
N THR A 264 13.37 -6.91 25.64
CA THR A 264 13.22 -6.99 27.10
C THR A 264 12.67 -5.68 27.66
N GLU A 265 12.03 -5.71 28.84
CA GLU A 265 11.53 -4.49 29.49
C GLU A 265 12.64 -3.43 29.69
N LYS A 266 13.87 -3.86 30.03
CA LYS A 266 15.01 -2.96 30.12
C LYS A 266 15.32 -2.27 28.78
N GLN A 267 15.28 -3.00 27.67
CA GLN A 267 15.51 -2.43 26.34
C GLN A 267 14.37 -1.48 25.94
N LYS A 268 13.11 -1.83 26.22
CA LYS A 268 11.97 -0.97 25.92
C LYS A 268 12.08 0.37 26.65
N GLN A 269 12.30 0.33 27.97
CA GLN A 269 12.47 1.52 28.81
C GLN A 269 13.68 2.37 28.38
N GLN A 270 14.75 1.74 27.91
CA GLN A 270 15.94 2.46 27.45
C GLN A 270 15.70 3.15 26.09
N TRP A 271 15.10 2.47 25.13
CA TRP A 271 15.15 2.89 23.72
C TRP A 271 13.87 3.56 23.22
N LEU A 272 12.69 3.15 23.68
CA LEU A 272 11.45 3.68 23.12
C LEU A 272 11.28 5.18 23.38
N GLY A 273 11.67 5.68 24.55
CA GLY A 273 11.63 7.12 24.82
C GLY A 273 12.59 7.93 23.94
N GLN A 274 13.78 7.40 23.62
CA GLN A 274 14.72 8.06 22.72
C GLN A 274 14.18 8.10 21.28
N LEU A 275 13.59 6.99 20.82
CA LEU A 275 12.94 6.93 19.51
C LEU A 275 11.76 7.90 19.42
N ALA A 276 11.00 8.07 20.51
CA ALA A 276 9.85 8.97 20.54
C ALA A 276 10.22 10.45 20.38
N VAL A 277 11.36 10.86 20.95
CA VAL A 277 11.88 12.23 20.82
C VAL A 277 12.60 12.45 19.48
N GLY A 278 13.13 11.38 18.86
CA GLY A 278 13.88 11.49 17.62
C GLY A 278 15.27 12.12 17.79
N ASP A 279 15.88 11.97 18.97
CA ASP A 279 17.24 12.45 19.26
C ASP A 279 18.07 11.37 20.00
N PRO A 280 19.04 10.72 19.33
CA PRO A 280 19.36 10.86 17.90
C PRO A 280 18.24 10.30 17.02
N LEU A 281 18.28 10.63 15.72
CA LEU A 281 17.46 9.91 14.73
C LEU A 281 17.88 8.43 14.67
N CYS A 282 17.09 7.60 13.99
CA CYS A 282 17.41 6.17 13.87
C CYS A 282 17.51 5.69 12.42
N ALA A 283 18.39 4.72 12.21
CA ALA A 283 18.60 4.05 10.94
C ALA A 283 18.32 2.54 11.06
N VAL A 284 17.98 1.91 9.93
CA VAL A 284 17.79 0.46 9.85
C VAL A 284 18.82 -0.11 8.89
N ALA A 285 19.70 -0.98 9.40
CA ALA A 285 20.82 -1.54 8.65
C ALA A 285 20.63 -3.06 8.44
N VAL A 286 19.93 -3.42 7.37
CA VAL A 286 19.61 -4.83 7.03
C VAL A 286 20.43 -5.30 5.83
N THR A 287 20.31 -4.59 4.71
CA THR A 287 20.92 -4.93 3.40
C THR A 287 22.45 -4.98 3.47
N GLU A 288 23.03 -5.96 2.80
CA GLU A 288 24.48 -6.12 2.58
C GLU A 288 24.81 -5.99 1.10
N PRO A 289 26.07 -5.70 0.71
CA PRO A 289 26.45 -5.53 -0.69
C PRO A 289 25.98 -6.66 -1.63
N ASN A 290 25.90 -7.90 -1.13
CA ASN A 290 25.49 -9.07 -1.89
C ASN A 290 24.13 -9.65 -1.46
N TYR A 291 23.42 -9.03 -0.51
CA TYR A 291 22.18 -9.54 0.06
C TYR A 291 21.14 -8.43 0.24
N GLY A 292 20.08 -8.49 -0.58
CA GLY A 292 18.91 -7.62 -0.49
C GLY A 292 17.64 -8.45 -0.33
N SER A 293 17.06 -8.91 -1.44
CA SER A 293 15.83 -9.72 -1.44
C SER A 293 15.94 -11.01 -0.62
N ASP A 294 17.10 -11.69 -0.66
CA ASP A 294 17.41 -12.82 0.23
C ASP A 294 18.01 -12.32 1.56
N VAL A 295 17.16 -11.71 2.39
CA VAL A 295 17.56 -11.18 3.71
C VAL A 295 18.05 -12.29 4.65
N ALA A 296 17.57 -13.52 4.51
CA ALA A 296 18.02 -14.64 5.34
C ALA A 296 19.46 -15.06 5.03
N GLY A 297 19.97 -14.72 3.84
CA GLY A 297 21.32 -15.02 3.38
C GLY A 297 22.44 -14.11 3.92
N VAL A 298 22.12 -13.06 4.68
CA VAL A 298 23.08 -12.08 5.22
C VAL A 298 24.27 -12.74 5.95
N ARG A 299 25.44 -12.12 5.84
CA ARG A 299 26.74 -12.68 6.24
C ARG A 299 27.42 -11.95 7.39
N LEU A 300 26.95 -10.77 7.80
CA LEU A 300 27.48 -10.09 8.98
C LEU A 300 27.49 -11.06 10.16
N ARG A 301 28.66 -11.21 10.79
CA ARG A 301 28.87 -12.13 11.90
C ARG A 301 28.88 -11.36 13.22
N ALA A 302 28.05 -11.80 14.16
CA ALA A 302 28.15 -11.44 15.56
C ALA A 302 28.92 -12.53 16.31
N THR A 303 30.07 -12.20 16.88
CA THR A 303 30.87 -13.12 17.71
C THR A 303 30.83 -12.64 19.16
N GLN A 304 30.46 -13.53 20.10
CA GLN A 304 30.41 -13.18 21.51
C GLN A 304 31.83 -12.87 22.01
N VAL A 305 31.95 -11.77 22.76
CA VAL A 305 33.18 -11.32 23.42
C VAL A 305 32.85 -10.88 24.85
N ASP A 306 33.86 -10.67 25.69
CA ASP A 306 33.64 -10.18 27.05
C ASP A 306 32.89 -8.83 27.01
N GLY A 307 31.73 -8.77 27.67
CA GLY A 307 30.90 -7.57 27.74
C GLY A 307 29.99 -7.32 26.53
N GLY A 308 29.97 -8.17 25.50
CA GLY A 308 29.03 -7.98 24.37
C GLY A 308 29.30 -8.83 23.13
N TRP A 309 29.18 -8.18 21.96
CA TRP A 309 29.31 -8.82 20.65
C TRP A 309 30.24 -8.01 19.75
N MET A 310 31.19 -8.67 19.09
CA MET A 310 31.95 -8.11 17.99
C MET A 310 31.18 -8.36 16.69
N LEU A 311 30.76 -7.28 16.04
CA LEU A 311 30.09 -7.32 14.73
C LEU A 311 31.12 -7.13 13.62
N ASN A 312 31.18 -8.06 12.66
CA ASN A 312 32.09 -7.99 11.52
C ASN A 312 31.35 -8.27 10.21
N GLY A 313 31.32 -7.27 9.33
CA GLY A 313 30.63 -7.30 8.03
C GLY A 313 30.42 -5.89 7.49
N ALA A 314 29.73 -5.79 6.36
CA ALA A 314 29.36 -4.53 5.74
C ALA A 314 27.85 -4.44 5.57
N LYS A 315 27.30 -3.25 5.76
CA LYS A 315 25.91 -2.89 5.43
C LYS A 315 25.92 -1.80 4.36
N THR A 316 24.87 -1.74 3.55
CA THR A 316 24.71 -0.75 2.48
C THR A 316 23.26 -0.31 2.39
N TRP A 317 23.01 0.84 1.75
CA TRP A 317 21.68 1.44 1.62
C TRP A 317 20.98 1.72 2.97
N CYS A 318 21.78 2.13 3.97
CA CYS A 318 21.29 2.46 5.30
C CYS A 318 20.81 3.92 5.36
N THR A 319 19.56 4.17 4.97
CA THR A 319 18.94 5.50 5.07
C THR A 319 19.10 6.07 6.48
N PHE A 320 19.52 7.34 6.57
CA PHE A 320 19.85 8.07 7.81
C PHE A 320 21.06 7.61 8.62
N ALA A 321 21.90 6.69 8.10
CA ALA A 321 23.07 6.23 8.87
C ALA A 321 24.05 7.34 9.30
N GLY A 322 24.10 8.47 8.58
CA GLY A 322 24.96 9.61 8.95
C GLY A 322 24.44 10.46 10.11
N LYS A 323 23.16 10.31 10.50
CA LYS A 323 22.47 11.11 11.54
C LYS A 323 21.98 10.25 12.72
N ALA A 324 22.22 8.94 12.67
CA ALA A 324 21.74 7.95 13.65
C ALA A 324 22.82 7.51 14.64
#